data_AF-A0A7G7W9V4-F1
#
_entry.id   AF-A0A7G7W9V4-F1
#
_cell.length_a   1.000
_cell.length_b   1.000
_cell.length_c   1.000
_cell.angle_alpha   90.00
_cell.angle_beta   90.00
_cell.angle_gamma   90.00
#
_symmetry.space_group_name_H-M   'P 1'
#
loop_
_entity.id
_entity.type
_entity.pdbx_description
1 polymer ?
#
loop_
_entity_poly.entity_id
_entity_poly.type
_entity_poly.pdbx_seq_one_letter_code
_entity_poly.pdbx_strand_id
1 'polypeptide(L)'
;MNELQAFAARALRLLPTSLWWVLGLLVGAFFSIKLEKELFPNTPTAVQVARGMAAACALAVPLLGVWWLWRVAGSLEHSGWRLLWYLAAAGATGLLLLLLALGLMILL
;
A
#
# COMPACT_ATOMS: atom_id res chain seq x y z
N MET A 1 27.55 -10.82 -5.54
CA MET A 1 26.19 -10.51 -5.01
C MET A 1 25.29 -11.66 -5.40
N ASN A 2 24.53 -12.22 -4.46
CA ASN A 2 23.57 -13.28 -4.78
C ASN A 2 22.49 -12.70 -5.71
N GLU A 3 22.00 -13.48 -6.68
CA GLU A 3 20.92 -13.11 -7.63
C GLU A 3 19.71 -12.45 -6.92
N LEU A 4 19.42 -12.90 -5.69
CA LEU A 4 18.38 -12.35 -4.84
C LEU A 4 18.60 -10.87 -4.46
N GLN A 5 19.84 -10.46 -4.21
CA GLN A 5 20.18 -9.08 -3.84
C GLN A 5 20.06 -8.14 -5.06
N ALA A 6 20.44 -8.62 -6.24
CA ALA A 6 20.28 -7.88 -7.49
C ALA A 6 18.80 -7.68 -7.83
N PHE A 7 17.98 -8.71 -7.63
CA PHE A 7 16.53 -8.63 -7.75
C PHE A 7 15.93 -7.64 -6.75
N ALA A 8 16.29 -7.74 -5.46
CA ALA A 8 15.80 -6.84 -4.42
C ALA A 8 16.15 -5.37 -4.71
N ALA A 9 17.37 -5.10 -5.19
CA ALA A 9 17.79 -3.76 -5.58
C ALA A 9 16.98 -3.23 -6.76
N ARG A 10 16.66 -4.06 -7.75
CA ARG A 10 15.81 -3.69 -8.90
C ARG A 10 14.37 -3.40 -8.45
N ALA A 11 13.82 -4.27 -7.59
CA ALA A 11 12.49 -4.10 -7.01
C ALA A 11 12.38 -2.80 -6.18
N LEU A 12 13.39 -2.48 -5.37
CA LEU A 12 13.49 -1.24 -4.59
C LEU A 12 13.58 0.00 -5.48
N ARG A 13 14.31 -0.06 -6.60
CA ARG A 13 14.39 1.06 -7.56
C ARG A 13 13.06 1.34 -8.26
N LEU A 14 12.23 0.33 -8.44
CA LEU A 14 10.91 0.46 -9.05
C LEU A 14 9.85 0.89 -8.05
N LEU A 15 10.15 0.87 -6.75
CA LEU A 15 9.23 1.26 -5.70
C LEU A 15 8.87 2.75 -5.85
N PRO A 16 7.58 3.11 -6.01
CA PRO A 16 7.21 4.50 -6.14
C PRO A 16 7.51 5.27 -4.85
N THR A 17 8.13 6.44 -4.97
CA THR A 17 8.39 7.34 -3.83
C THR A 17 7.11 7.70 -3.09
N SER A 18 5.97 7.77 -3.78
CA SER A 18 4.67 8.00 -3.16
C SER A 18 4.28 6.92 -2.14
N LEU A 19 4.69 5.67 -2.32
CA LEU A 19 4.38 4.59 -1.39
C LEU A 19 5.10 4.79 -0.04
N TRP A 20 6.31 5.34 -0.04
CA TRP A 20 7.00 5.74 1.19
C TRP A 20 6.24 6.84 1.95
N TRP A 21 5.75 7.84 1.23
CA TRP A 21 4.96 8.92 1.83
C TRP A 21 3.63 8.42 2.38
N VAL A 22 2.93 7.55 1.66
CA VAL A 22 1.67 6.96 2.12
C VAL A 22 1.89 6.09 3.35
N LEU A 23 2.97 5.29 3.40
CA LEU A 23 3.31 4.52 4.60
C LEU A 23 3.67 5.43 5.78
N GLY A 24 4.46 6.48 5.56
CA GLY A 24 4.80 7.46 6.58
C GLY A 24 3.55 8.16 7.13
N LEU A 25 2.62 8.57 6.26
CA LEU A 25 1.35 9.16 6.64
C LEU A 25 0.46 8.17 7.41
N LEU A 26 0.42 6.91 7.00
CA LEU A 26 -0.34 5.87 7.69
C LEU A 26 0.18 5.68 9.12
N VAL A 27 1.50 5.59 9.29
CA VAL A 27 2.14 5.48 10.60
C VAL A 27 1.84 6.71 11.45
N GLY A 28 2.03 7.92 10.89
CA GLY A 28 1.71 9.18 11.57
C GLY A 28 0.25 9.29 12.00
N ALA A 29 -0.68 8.84 11.15
CA ALA A 29 -2.10 8.79 11.47
C ALA A 29 -2.39 7.80 12.62
N PHE A 30 -1.76 6.62 12.61
CA PHE A 30 -1.88 5.64 13.71
C PHE A 30 -1.37 6.19 15.03
N PHE A 31 -0.20 6.83 15.03
CA PHE A 31 0.34 7.50 16.22
C PHE A 31 -0.61 8.60 16.72
N SER A 32 -1.14 9.42 15.81
CA SER A 32 -2.08 10.49 16.15
C SER A 32 -3.37 9.97 16.78
N ILE A 33 -3.87 8.80 16.34
CA ILE A 33 -5.04 8.15 16.93
C ILE A 33 -4.71 7.54 18.29
N LYS A 34 -3.55 6.88 18.44
CA LYS A 34 -3.15 6.22 19.70
C LYS A 34 -2.82 7.22 20.81
N LEU A 35 -2.23 8.35 20.44
CA LEU A 35 -1.85 9.43 21.34
C LEU A 35 -2.92 10.52 21.42
N GLU A 36 -4.17 10.24 21.04
CA GLU A 36 -5.27 11.21 21.02
C GLU A 36 -5.36 12.03 22.31
N LYS A 37 -5.25 11.38 23.48
CA LYS A 37 -5.35 12.03 24.78
C LYS A 37 -4.16 12.92 25.13
N GLU A 38 -2.99 12.67 24.54
CA GLU A 38 -1.77 13.45 24.76
C GLU A 38 -1.59 14.56 23.72
N LEU A 39 -1.86 14.26 22.45
CA LEU A 39 -1.69 15.20 21.34
C LEU A 39 -2.87 16.17 21.21
N PHE A 40 -4.11 15.71 21.43
CA PHE A 40 -5.32 16.49 21.17
C PHE A 40 -6.32 16.41 22.34
N PRO A 41 -5.95 16.89 23.55
CA PRO A 41 -6.78 16.74 24.74
C PRO A 41 -8.18 17.39 24.62
N ASN A 42 -8.34 18.40 23.77
CA ASN A 42 -9.59 19.18 23.68
C ASN A 42 -10.15 19.28 22.24
N THR A 43 -9.69 18.46 21.29
CA THR A 43 -10.03 18.65 19.86
C THR A 43 -10.46 17.34 19.18
N PRO A 44 -11.74 16.93 19.30
CA PRO A 44 -12.22 15.65 18.76
C PRO A 44 -12.21 15.60 17.22
N THR A 45 -12.18 16.74 16.55
CA THR A 45 -12.11 16.84 15.08
C THR A 45 -10.76 16.37 14.53
N ALA A 46 -9.66 16.54 15.27
CA ALA A 46 -8.32 16.10 14.84
C ALA A 46 -8.25 14.57 14.65
N VAL A 47 -8.96 13.83 15.52
CA VAL A 47 -9.02 12.36 15.49
C VAL A 47 -9.82 11.88 14.29
N GLN A 48 -10.91 12.57 13.95
CA GLN A 48 -11.70 12.25 12.75
C GLN A 48 -10.87 12.45 11.47
N VAL A 49 -10.07 13.52 11.39
CA VAL A 49 -9.15 13.74 10.27
C VAL A 49 -8.09 12.65 10.23
N ALA A 50 -7.49 12.27 11.37
CA ALA A 50 -6.50 11.19 11.42
C ALA A 50 -7.09 9.84 10.97
N ARG A 51 -8.33 9.52 11.35
CA ARG A 51 -9.06 8.32 10.88
C ARG A 51 -9.34 8.37 9.39
N GLY A 52 -9.79 9.52 8.87
CA GLY A 52 -9.99 9.71 7.43
C GLY A 52 -8.70 9.55 6.64
N MET A 53 -7.60 10.11 7.14
CA MET A 53 -6.26 9.96 6.54
C MET A 53 -5.80 8.51 6.56
N ALA A 54 -5.98 7.81 7.69
CA ALA A 54 -5.64 6.39 7.81
C ALA A 54 -6.44 5.53 6.83
N ALA A 55 -7.74 5.79 6.66
CA ALA A 55 -8.58 5.09 5.69
C ALA A 55 -8.13 5.36 4.24
N ALA A 56 -7.84 6.61 3.89
CA ALA A 56 -7.29 6.96 2.58
C ALA A 56 -5.95 6.26 2.31
N CYS A 57 -5.06 6.21 3.31
CA CYS A 57 -3.80 5.49 3.19
C CYS A 57 -4.02 3.98 3.07
N ALA A 58 -4.96 3.40 3.82
CA ALA A 58 -5.30 1.97 3.75
C ALA A 58 -5.80 1.55 2.36
N LEU A 59 -6.43 2.45 1.61
CA LEU A 59 -6.80 2.23 0.19
C LEU A 59 -5.63 2.49 -0.76
N ALA A 60 -4.84 3.53 -0.50
CA ALA A 60 -3.72 3.91 -1.35
C ALA A 60 -2.57 2.88 -1.33
N VAL A 61 -2.27 2.27 -0.18
CA VAL A 61 -1.22 1.24 -0.04
C VAL A 61 -1.42 0.06 -1.00
N PRO A 62 -2.57 -0.65 -1.00
CA PRO A 62 -2.75 -1.78 -1.89
C PRO A 62 -2.85 -1.36 -3.36
N LEU A 63 -3.41 -0.18 -3.67
CA LEU A 63 -3.42 0.36 -5.05
C LEU A 63 -2.00 0.58 -5.58
N LEU A 64 -1.17 1.28 -4.81
CA LEU A 64 0.23 1.53 -5.17
C LEU A 64 1.06 0.24 -5.18
N GLY A 65 0.76 -0.69 -4.27
CA GLY A 65 1.39 -2.01 -4.20
C GLY A 65 1.10 -2.86 -5.45
N VAL A 66 -0.16 -2.95 -5.88
CA VAL A 66 -0.55 -3.64 -7.12
C VAL A 66 0.14 -3.02 -8.32
N TRP A 67 0.11 -1.69 -8.43
CA TRP A 67 0.78 -0.99 -9.52
C TRP A 67 2.29 -1.25 -9.57
N TRP A 68 2.93 -1.30 -8.40
CA TRP A 68 4.35 -1.66 -8.29
C TRP A 68 4.62 -3.10 -8.73
N LEU A 69 3.78 -4.06 -8.32
CA LEU A 69 3.89 -5.46 -8.74
C LEU A 69 3.86 -5.62 -10.26
N TRP A 70 2.95 -4.91 -10.94
CA TRP A 70 2.86 -4.90 -12.41
C TRP A 70 4.14 -4.37 -13.06
N ARG A 71 4.76 -3.34 -12.49
CA ARG A 71 6.05 -2.80 -12.99
C ARG A 71 7.21 -3.76 -12.76
N VAL A 72 7.28 -4.39 -11.60
CA VAL A 72 8.31 -5.40 -11.31
C VAL A 72 8.18 -6.55 -12.28
N ALA A 73 6.97 -7.07 -12.51
CA ALA A 73 6.71 -8.12 -13.50
C ALA A 73 7.21 -7.72 -14.90
N GLY A 74 6.88 -6.51 -15.36
CA GLY A 74 7.30 -5.99 -16.67
C GLY A 74 8.82 -5.79 -16.82
N SER A 75 9.54 -5.62 -15.71
CA SER A 75 11.00 -5.39 -15.70
C SER A 75 11.85 -6.66 -15.72
N LEU A 76 11.22 -7.84 -15.67
CA LEU A 76 11.91 -9.12 -15.61
C LEU A 76 12.19 -9.68 -17.01
N GLU A 77 13.45 -10.00 -17.25
CA GLU A 77 13.92 -10.57 -18.52
C GLU A 77 13.60 -12.07 -18.62
N HIS A 78 13.65 -12.79 -17.49
CA HIS A 78 13.38 -14.22 -17.45
C HIS A 78 11.88 -14.50 -17.51
N SER A 79 11.43 -15.20 -18.56
CA SER A 79 10.02 -15.45 -18.87
C SER A 79 9.25 -16.20 -17.77
N GLY A 80 9.87 -17.21 -17.14
CA GLY A 80 9.25 -17.97 -16.04
C GLY A 80 9.00 -17.12 -14.80
N TRP A 81 9.99 -16.34 -14.38
CA TRP A 81 9.86 -15.41 -13.25
C TRP A 81 8.86 -14.31 -13.56
N ARG A 82 8.90 -13.76 -14.76
CA ARG A 82 7.93 -12.75 -15.21
C ARG A 82 6.49 -13.26 -15.11
N LEU A 83 6.22 -14.50 -15.53
CA LEU A 83 4.88 -15.10 -15.43
C LEU A 83 4.41 -15.21 -13.97
N LEU A 84 5.28 -15.67 -13.06
CA LEU A 84 4.95 -15.76 -11.63
C LEU A 84 4.60 -14.39 -11.04
N TRP A 85 5.35 -13.34 -11.38
CA TRP A 85 5.06 -11.99 -10.91
C TRP A 85 3.78 -11.42 -11.52
N TYR A 86 3.45 -11.73 -12.77
CA TYR A 86 2.16 -11.37 -13.35
C TYR A 86 0.99 -12.09 -12.67
N LEU A 87 1.13 -13.38 -12.35
CA LEU A 87 0.11 -14.12 -11.59
C LEU A 87 -0.10 -13.52 -10.20
N ALA A 88 1.00 -13.16 -9.51
CA ALA A 88 0.93 -12.48 -8.21
C ALA A 88 0.24 -11.11 -8.33
N ALA A 89 0.60 -10.31 -9.35
CA ALA A 89 -0.01 -9.01 -9.59
C ALA A 89 -1.52 -9.13 -9.92
N ALA A 90 -1.90 -10.11 -10.73
CA ALA A 90 -3.30 -10.39 -11.06
C ALA A 90 -4.09 -10.83 -9.82
N GLY A 91 -3.54 -11.74 -9.00
CA GLY A 91 -4.15 -12.16 -7.74
C GLY A 91 -4.33 -11.00 -6.76
N ALA A 92 -3.32 -10.14 -6.61
CA ALA A 92 -3.40 -8.95 -5.77
C ALA A 92 -4.45 -7.94 -6.29
N THR A 93 -4.55 -7.79 -7.61
CA THR A 93 -5.59 -6.95 -8.25
C THR A 93 -6.98 -7.50 -7.96
N GLY A 94 -7.18 -8.82 -8.11
CA GLY A 94 -8.46 -9.48 -7.81
C GLY A 94 -8.87 -9.34 -6.35
N LEU A 95 -7.93 -9.55 -5.42
CA LEU A 95 -8.17 -9.37 -3.98
C LEU A 95 -8.55 -7.91 -3.66
N LEU A 96 -7.85 -6.93 -4.24
CA LEU A 96 -8.15 -5.52 -4.06
C LEU A 96 -9.57 -5.17 -4.55
N LEU A 97 -9.94 -5.64 -5.74
CA LEU A 97 -11.29 -5.43 -6.27
C LEU A 97 -12.36 -6.08 -5.38
N LEU A 98 -12.09 -7.28 -4.85
CA LEU A 98 -13.00 -7.98 -3.94
C LEU A 98 -13.17 -7.21 -2.62
N LEU A 99 -12.09 -6.70 -2.04
CA LEU A 99 -12.16 -5.88 -0.83
C LEU A 99 -12.90 -4.56 -1.07
N LEU A 100 -12.68 -3.92 -2.22
CA LEU A 100 -13.41 -2.71 -2.61
C LEU A 100 -14.91 -2.99 -2.80
N ALA A 101 -15.26 -4.08 -3.48
CA ALA A 101 -16.65 -4.49 -3.67
C ALA A 101 -17.34 -4.81 -2.35
N LEU A 102 -16.67 -5.56 -1.47
CA LEU A 102 -17.19 -5.90 -0.15
C LEU A 102 -17.33 -4.64 0.73
N GLY A 103 -16.35 -3.75 0.69
CA GLY A 103 -16.41 -2.45 1.36
C GLY A 103 -17.58 -1.59 0.89
N LEU A 104 -17.82 -1.56 -0.43
CA LEU A 104 -18.97 -0.85 -1.01
C LEU A 104 -20.29 -1.45 -0.54
N MET A 105 -20.41 -2.79 -0.52
CA MET A 105 -21.63 -3.48 -0.07
C MET A 105 -21.96 -3.26 1.40
N ILE A 106 -20.96 -3.07 2.27
CA ILE A 106 -21.18 -2.78 3.69
C ILE A 106 -21.64 -1.34 3.92
N LEU A 107 -21.28 -0.43 3.01
CA LEU A 107 -21.56 1.00 3.08
C LEU A 107 -22.93 1.41 2.50
N LEU A 108 -23.57 0.51 1.73
CA LEU A 108 -24.80 0.73 0.96
C LEU A 108 -26.00 0.08 1.67
#